data_AF-A0A2G9TCS0-F1
#
_entry.id   AF-A0A2G9TCS0-F1
#
_cell.length_a   1.000
_cell.length_b   1.000
_cell.length_c   1.000
_cell.angle_alpha   90.00
_cell.angle_beta   90.00
_cell.angle_gamma   90.00
#
_symmetry.space_group_name_H-M   'P 1'
#
loop_
_entity.id
_entity.type
_entity.pdbx_description
1 polymer ?
#
loop_
_entity_poly.entity_id
_entity_poly.type
_entity_poly.pdbx_seq_one_letter_code
_entity_poly.pdbx_strand_id
1 'polypeptide(L)'
;VRALIVATRLYTGRAVDVIAFSLGVPVSRKAILGGRCVDSGEYLGGPLTKYIDTFVGVAGPNHGITLQVGGVAIPGCVLSVIPVCNQVTGLYSGLCPSESEFLQDINRQAGYEGQHIFAIYSKKDQVVGHIVCGKITSQIAGQMGEKVYENLNHDDTFHNTHHVQLAMIRNHVVV
;
A
#
# COMPACT_ATOMS: atom_id res chain seq x y z
N VAL A 1 -2.24 14.16 0.81
CA VAL A 1 -1.02 13.37 0.45
C VAL A 1 -0.35 13.90 -0.82
N ARG A 2 -0.99 13.86 -2.00
CA ARG A 2 -0.37 14.29 -3.27
C ARG A 2 0.24 15.70 -3.23
N ALA A 3 -0.51 16.67 -2.74
CA ALA A 3 -0.03 18.06 -2.62
C ALA A 3 1.23 18.17 -1.74
N LEU A 4 1.34 17.35 -0.69
CA LEU A 4 2.52 17.32 0.19
C LEU A 4 3.76 16.77 -0.53
N ILE A 5 3.60 15.69 -1.30
CA ILE A 5 4.66 15.13 -2.15
C ILE A 5 5.16 16.20 -3.13
N VAL A 6 4.24 16.87 -3.82
CA VAL A 6 4.57 17.94 -4.77
C VAL A 6 5.26 19.12 -4.08
N ALA A 7 4.72 19.60 -2.95
CA ALA A 7 5.30 20.70 -2.19
C ALA A 7 6.74 20.38 -1.73
N THR A 8 6.97 19.16 -1.22
CA THR A 8 8.29 18.71 -0.75
C THR A 8 9.28 18.63 -1.92
N ARG A 9 8.87 18.07 -3.06
CA ARG A 9 9.69 18.01 -4.29
C ARG A 9 10.07 19.40 -4.80
N LEU A 10 9.13 20.34 -4.79
CA LEU A 10 9.35 21.71 -5.25
C LEU A 10 10.24 22.50 -4.30
N TYR A 11 10.04 22.33 -2.99
CA TYR A 11 10.84 22.99 -1.96
C TYR A 11 12.31 22.51 -1.98
N THR A 12 12.52 21.19 -2.05
CA THR A 12 13.88 20.62 -1.95
C THR A 12 14.63 20.59 -3.28
N GLY A 13 13.93 20.67 -4.42
CA GLY A 13 14.55 20.47 -5.72
C GLY A 13 14.96 19.02 -6.01
N ARG A 14 14.62 18.04 -5.14
CA ARG A 14 15.07 16.64 -5.21
C ARG A 14 13.90 15.66 -5.26
N ALA A 15 14.11 14.49 -5.88
CA ALA A 15 13.18 13.38 -5.74
C ALA A 15 12.96 13.04 -4.25
N VAL A 16 11.76 12.58 -3.91
CA VAL A 16 11.36 12.31 -2.53
C VAL A 16 11.25 10.81 -2.28
N ASP A 17 11.56 10.40 -1.06
CA ASP A 17 11.26 9.06 -0.56
C ASP A 17 9.92 9.06 0.18
N VAL A 18 9.13 8.02 -0.04
CA VAL A 18 7.81 7.86 0.57
C VAL A 18 7.78 6.54 1.34
N ILE A 19 7.72 6.63 2.66
CA ILE A 19 7.40 5.50 3.53
C ILE A 19 5.94 5.64 3.92
N ALA A 20 5.14 4.64 3.59
CA ALA A 20 3.72 4.62 3.89
C ALA A 20 3.39 3.41 4.77
N PHE A 21 2.48 3.58 5.73
CA PHE A 21 2.07 2.54 6.67
C PHE A 21 0.56 2.32 6.61
N SER A 22 0.14 1.05 6.69
CA SER A 22 -1.28 0.67 6.77
C SER A 22 -2.09 1.25 5.60
N LEU A 23 -3.25 1.86 5.88
CA LEU A 23 -4.05 2.59 4.89
C LEU A 23 -3.27 3.67 4.12
N GLY A 24 -2.20 4.20 4.70
CA GLY A 24 -1.32 5.14 4.03
C GLY A 24 -0.71 4.57 2.75
N VAL A 25 -0.52 3.24 2.65
CA VAL A 25 0.06 2.60 1.47
C VAL A 25 -0.83 2.79 0.24
N PRO A 26 -2.06 2.23 0.16
CA PRO A 26 -2.90 2.39 -1.01
C PRO A 26 -3.30 3.86 -1.27
N VAL A 27 -3.47 4.67 -0.21
CA VAL A 27 -3.75 6.11 -0.36
C VAL A 27 -2.58 6.85 -1.03
N SER A 28 -1.34 6.55 -0.61
CA SER A 28 -0.14 7.15 -1.22
C SER A 28 0.07 6.63 -2.64
N ARG A 29 -0.21 5.35 -2.89
CA ARG A 29 -0.22 4.77 -4.24
C ARG A 29 -1.18 5.55 -5.15
N LYS A 30 -2.42 5.82 -4.74
CA LYS A 30 -3.34 6.65 -5.54
C LYS A 30 -2.84 8.10 -5.72
N ALA A 31 -2.29 8.68 -4.66
CA ALA A 31 -1.71 10.03 -4.73
C ALA A 31 -0.54 10.12 -5.73
N ILE A 32 0.28 9.07 -5.85
CA ILE A 32 1.39 9.01 -6.81
C ILE A 32 0.89 8.71 -8.21
N LEU A 33 0.00 7.73 -8.38
CA LEU A 33 -0.62 7.36 -9.66
C LEU A 33 -1.31 8.55 -10.32
N GLY A 34 -2.03 9.34 -9.53
CA GLY A 34 -2.87 10.42 -10.03
C GLY A 34 -4.08 9.86 -10.80
N GLY A 35 -4.31 10.38 -12.00
CA GLY A 35 -5.48 10.04 -12.80
C GLY A 35 -6.78 10.62 -12.23
N ARG A 36 -7.91 10.02 -12.60
CA ARG A 36 -9.22 10.41 -12.05
C ARG A 36 -9.50 9.69 -10.75
N CYS A 37 -10.06 10.38 -9.77
CA CYS A 37 -10.62 9.75 -8.58
C CYS A 37 -11.82 8.87 -8.97
N VAL A 38 -11.92 7.66 -8.40
CA VAL A 38 -12.94 6.66 -8.76
C VAL A 38 -14.35 7.09 -8.36
N ASP A 39 -14.47 7.94 -7.34
CA ASP A 39 -15.72 8.47 -6.82
C ASP A 39 -16.12 9.81 -7.45
N SER A 40 -15.26 10.83 -7.34
CA SER A 40 -15.59 12.19 -7.77
C SER A 40 -15.29 12.47 -9.24
N GLY A 41 -14.48 11.63 -9.88
CA GLY A 41 -13.96 11.88 -11.22
C GLY A 41 -12.94 13.03 -11.30
N GLU A 42 -12.59 13.66 -10.17
CA GLU A 42 -11.60 14.74 -10.09
C GLU A 42 -10.26 14.26 -10.65
N TYR A 43 -9.65 15.10 -11.50
CA TYR A 43 -8.39 14.76 -12.13
C TYR A 43 -7.20 15.27 -11.30
N LEU A 44 -6.45 14.34 -10.71
CA LEU A 44 -5.29 14.64 -9.87
C LEU A 44 -4.03 15.01 -10.69
N GLY A 45 -4.07 14.88 -12.02
CA GLY A 45 -2.91 15.00 -12.91
C GLY A 45 -2.25 13.65 -13.20
N GLY A 46 -1.17 13.68 -13.98
CA GLY A 46 -0.41 12.47 -14.33
C GLY A 46 0.40 11.87 -13.16
N PRO A 47 1.01 10.69 -13.35
CA PRO A 47 1.81 10.05 -12.32
C PRO A 47 2.99 10.91 -11.84
N LEU A 48 3.29 10.82 -10.55
CA LEU A 48 4.46 11.47 -9.93
C LEU A 48 5.70 10.57 -9.93
N THR A 49 5.66 9.41 -10.60
CA THR A 49 6.70 8.36 -10.59
C THR A 49 8.12 8.90 -10.72
N LYS A 50 8.36 9.80 -11.69
CA LYS A 50 9.69 10.41 -11.92
C LYS A 50 10.22 11.31 -10.79
N TYR A 51 9.37 11.62 -9.81
CA TYR A 51 9.70 12.46 -8.66
C TYR A 51 9.79 11.67 -7.35
N ILE A 52 9.52 10.37 -7.39
CA ILE A 52 9.68 9.47 -6.24
C ILE A 52 10.94 8.63 -6.46
N ASP A 53 11.93 8.77 -5.57
CA ASP A 53 13.12 7.94 -5.61
C ASP A 53 12.76 6.54 -5.08
N THR A 54 12.43 6.45 -3.79
CA THR A 54 12.03 5.18 -3.17
C THR A 54 10.62 5.24 -2.58
N PHE A 55 9.82 4.20 -2.84
CA PHE A 55 8.55 3.94 -2.17
C PHE A 55 8.66 2.69 -1.30
N VAL A 56 8.35 2.80 -0.02
CA VAL A 56 8.29 1.68 0.93
C VAL A 56 6.88 1.57 1.48
N GLY A 57 6.19 0.48 1.13
CA GLY A 57 4.89 0.14 1.72
C GLY A 57 5.06 -0.78 2.93
N VAL A 58 4.62 -0.34 4.11
CA VAL A 58 4.67 -1.12 5.35
C VAL A 58 3.25 -1.53 5.73
N ALA A 59 2.99 -2.84 5.82
CA ALA A 59 1.70 -3.41 6.17
C ALA A 59 0.52 -2.81 5.37
N GLY A 60 0.69 -2.63 4.06
CA GLY A 60 -0.35 -2.03 3.21
C GLY A 60 -1.45 -3.02 2.84
N PRO A 61 -2.74 -2.65 2.87
CA PRO A 61 -3.82 -3.52 2.38
C PRO A 61 -4.09 -3.29 0.88
N ASN A 62 -3.14 -3.63 0.00
CA ASN A 62 -3.27 -3.40 -1.46
C ASN A 62 -4.30 -4.30 -2.12
N HIS A 63 -4.72 -5.40 -1.48
CA HIS A 63 -5.77 -6.30 -1.97
C HIS A 63 -6.89 -6.49 -0.94
N GLY A 64 -7.05 -5.53 -0.02
CA GLY A 64 -8.02 -5.60 1.06
C GLY A 64 -7.41 -6.03 2.40
N ILE A 65 -8.28 -6.33 3.37
CA ILE A 65 -7.89 -6.81 4.70
C ILE A 65 -8.42 -8.24 4.91
N THR A 66 -7.75 -9.02 5.76
CA THR A 66 -8.25 -10.33 6.21
C THR A 66 -8.37 -10.37 7.73
N LEU A 67 -9.49 -10.90 8.21
CA LEU A 67 -9.73 -11.22 9.62
C LEU A 67 -9.30 -12.66 9.86
N GLN A 68 -8.51 -12.87 10.90
CA GLN A 68 -8.16 -14.20 11.38
C GLN A 68 -9.24 -14.65 12.38
N VAL A 69 -10.10 -15.59 12.00
CA VAL A 69 -11.13 -16.16 12.88
C VAL A 69 -10.90 -17.66 13.00
N GLY A 70 -10.50 -18.13 14.19
CA GLY A 70 -10.29 -19.56 14.44
C GLY A 70 -9.20 -20.21 13.57
N GLY A 71 -8.19 -19.45 13.12
CA GLY A 71 -7.14 -19.94 12.23
C GLY A 71 -7.49 -19.92 10.74
N VAL A 72 -8.69 -19.44 10.38
CA VAL A 72 -9.11 -19.24 8.98
C VAL A 72 -8.98 -17.76 8.62
N ALA A 73 -8.31 -17.48 7.51
CA ALA A 73 -8.21 -16.14 6.93
C ALA A 73 -9.49 -15.84 6.13
N ILE A 74 -10.35 -14.95 6.64
CA ILE A 74 -11.59 -14.52 5.99
C ILE A 74 -11.42 -13.07 5.54
N PRO A 75 -11.72 -12.71 4.28
CA PRO A 75 -11.70 -11.31 3.85
C PRO A 75 -12.49 -10.42 4.83
N GLY A 76 -11.81 -9.47 5.48
CA GLY A 76 -12.40 -8.64 6.52
C GLY A 76 -13.48 -7.70 5.98
N CYS A 77 -13.43 -7.43 4.69
CA CYS A 77 -14.42 -6.65 3.96
C CYS A 77 -15.47 -7.49 3.23
N VAL A 78 -15.78 -8.71 3.70
CA VAL A 78 -16.77 -9.59 3.06
C VAL A 78 -18.19 -9.02 3.08
N LEU A 79 -18.59 -8.38 4.18
CA LEU A 79 -19.95 -7.87 4.37
C LEU A 79 -20.11 -6.36 4.11
N SER A 80 -19.03 -5.64 3.79
CA SER A 80 -19.04 -4.18 3.58
C SER A 80 -19.67 -3.36 4.72
N VAL A 81 -19.67 -3.87 5.95
CA VAL A 81 -20.38 -3.27 7.10
C VAL A 81 -19.64 -2.09 7.74
N ILE A 82 -18.35 -1.94 7.48
CA ILE A 82 -17.53 -0.83 7.97
C ILE A 82 -17.13 0.10 6.82
N PRO A 83 -17.05 1.42 7.03
CA PRO A 83 -16.80 2.38 5.96
C PRO A 83 -15.52 2.11 5.14
N VAL A 84 -14.48 1.57 5.78
CA VAL A 84 -13.22 1.21 5.09
C VAL A 84 -13.43 0.12 4.03
N CYS A 85 -14.54 -0.64 4.07
CA CYS A 85 -14.87 -1.69 3.11
C CYS A 85 -15.78 -1.22 1.96
N ASN A 86 -15.84 0.08 1.69
CA ASN A 86 -16.60 0.64 0.57
C ASN A 86 -16.16 0.02 -0.77
N GLN A 87 -17.13 -0.32 -1.64
CA GLN A 87 -16.89 -0.97 -2.93
C GLN A 87 -16.32 -0.02 -4.00
N VAL A 88 -16.44 1.29 -3.81
CA VAL A 88 -15.89 2.31 -4.70
C VAL A 88 -14.55 2.80 -4.16
N THR A 89 -14.54 3.40 -2.96
CA THR A 89 -13.38 4.11 -2.40
C THR A 89 -12.61 3.35 -1.33
N GLY A 90 -13.10 2.17 -0.93
CA GLY A 90 -12.57 1.42 0.21
C GLY A 90 -11.70 0.23 -0.20
N LEU A 91 -11.60 -0.72 0.72
CA LEU A 91 -10.79 -1.93 0.67
C LEU A 91 -11.63 -3.19 0.45
N TYR A 92 -12.78 -3.06 -0.22
CA TYR A 92 -13.63 -4.21 -0.50
C TYR A 92 -12.86 -5.32 -1.21
N SER A 93 -12.93 -6.54 -0.68
CA SER A 93 -12.29 -7.75 -1.22
C SER A 93 -13.13 -9.01 -0.93
N GLY A 94 -14.43 -8.82 -0.70
CA GLY A 94 -15.32 -9.80 -0.09
C GLY A 94 -15.75 -10.97 -0.96
N LEU A 95 -16.02 -10.70 -2.23
CA LEU A 95 -16.43 -11.72 -3.21
C LEU A 95 -15.27 -11.93 -4.17
N CYS A 96 -14.23 -12.65 -3.73
CA CYS A 96 -13.05 -12.92 -4.55
C CYS A 96 -13.46 -13.47 -5.94
N PRO A 97 -12.83 -13.01 -7.04
CA PRO A 97 -11.66 -12.12 -7.10
C PRO A 97 -11.99 -10.61 -7.14
N SER A 98 -13.24 -10.20 -6.90
CA SER A 98 -13.67 -8.80 -7.02
C SER A 98 -13.11 -7.94 -5.87
N GLU A 99 -12.40 -6.88 -6.26
CA GLU A 99 -11.89 -5.83 -5.37
C GLU A 99 -12.69 -4.52 -5.57
N SER A 100 -12.55 -3.53 -4.69
CA SER A 100 -13.15 -2.20 -4.89
C SER A 100 -12.62 -1.50 -6.16
N GLU A 101 -13.37 -0.54 -6.70
CA GLU A 101 -12.90 0.27 -7.84
C GLU A 101 -11.56 0.95 -7.54
N PHE A 102 -11.39 1.45 -6.33
CA PHE A 102 -10.15 2.04 -5.85
C PHE A 102 -8.97 1.06 -5.88
N LEU A 103 -9.14 -0.16 -5.33
CA LEU A 103 -8.10 -1.19 -5.34
C LEU A 103 -7.79 -1.64 -6.78
N GLN A 104 -8.82 -1.84 -7.61
CA GLN A 104 -8.65 -2.16 -9.02
C GLN A 104 -7.87 -1.07 -9.77
N ASP A 105 -8.14 0.21 -9.49
CA ASP A 105 -7.47 1.34 -10.14
C ASP A 105 -5.97 1.38 -9.80
N ILE A 106 -5.61 1.30 -8.51
CA ILE A 106 -4.20 1.30 -8.09
C ILE A 106 -3.46 0.02 -8.49
N ASN A 107 -4.16 -1.10 -8.69
CA ASN A 107 -3.54 -2.37 -9.08
C ASN A 107 -3.52 -2.61 -10.60
N ARG A 108 -4.15 -1.74 -11.41
CA ARG A 108 -4.18 -1.86 -12.87
C ARG A 108 -2.83 -1.61 -13.53
N GLN A 109 -2.00 -0.80 -12.89
CA GLN A 109 -0.65 -0.46 -13.35
C GLN A 109 0.36 -0.91 -12.31
N ALA A 110 1.58 -1.21 -12.76
CA ALA A 110 2.67 -1.66 -11.91
C ALA A 110 3.86 -0.71 -12.04
N GLY A 111 4.64 -0.56 -10.97
CA GLY A 111 5.90 0.18 -10.99
C GLY A 111 5.78 1.69 -11.06
N TYR A 112 4.59 2.26 -10.79
CA TYR A 112 4.40 3.71 -10.85
C TYR A 112 4.74 4.39 -9.52
N GLU A 113 4.91 3.64 -8.44
CA GLU A 113 5.10 4.16 -7.09
C GLU A 113 6.42 4.91 -6.92
N GLY A 114 7.46 4.56 -7.68
CA GLY A 114 8.75 5.26 -7.68
C GLY A 114 9.80 4.50 -8.47
N GLN A 115 11.06 4.98 -8.41
CA GLN A 115 12.19 4.31 -9.07
C GLN A 115 12.55 3.01 -8.36
N HIS A 116 12.47 2.98 -7.02
CA HIS A 116 12.69 1.80 -6.19
C HIS A 116 11.44 1.54 -5.35
N ILE A 117 10.96 0.30 -5.32
CA ILE A 117 9.69 -0.05 -4.69
C ILE A 117 9.92 -1.25 -3.78
N PHE A 118 9.55 -1.11 -2.50
CA PHE A 118 9.71 -2.16 -1.50
C PHE A 118 8.44 -2.35 -0.68
N ALA A 119 8.28 -3.56 -0.15
CA ALA A 119 7.23 -3.89 0.81
C ALA A 119 7.82 -4.45 2.11
N ILE A 120 7.22 -4.12 3.24
CA ILE A 120 7.48 -4.74 4.54
C ILE A 120 6.16 -5.22 5.11
N TYR A 121 6.05 -6.49 5.49
CA TYR A 121 4.82 -7.02 6.07
C TYR A 121 5.07 -8.21 6.98
N SER A 122 4.05 -8.58 7.76
CA SER A 122 4.11 -9.68 8.70
C SER A 122 2.99 -10.70 8.45
N LYS A 123 3.31 -11.99 8.59
CA LYS A 123 2.32 -13.06 8.49
C LYS A 123 1.33 -13.06 9.66
N LYS A 124 1.68 -12.44 10.79
CA LYS A 124 0.84 -12.28 11.99
C LYS A 124 0.28 -10.87 12.18
N ASP A 125 0.27 -10.06 11.12
CA ASP A 125 -0.46 -8.79 11.13
C ASP A 125 -1.95 -9.07 11.43
N GLN A 126 -2.44 -8.56 12.56
CA GLN A 126 -3.79 -8.82 13.04
C GLN A 126 -4.83 -7.84 12.48
N VAL A 127 -4.41 -6.80 11.75
CA VAL A 127 -5.28 -5.73 11.24
C VAL A 127 -5.46 -5.85 9.73
N VAL A 128 -4.36 -5.88 9.00
CA VAL A 128 -4.35 -6.04 7.54
C VAL A 128 -4.33 -7.51 7.16
N GLY A 129 -3.58 -8.31 7.94
CA GLY A 129 -3.37 -9.72 7.67
C GLY A 129 -2.41 -9.98 6.51
N HIS A 130 -2.25 -11.26 6.19
CA HIS A 130 -1.24 -11.70 5.24
C HIS A 130 -1.82 -12.00 3.85
N ILE A 131 -2.81 -12.90 3.80
CA ILE A 131 -3.37 -13.40 2.55
C ILE A 131 -4.84 -12.98 2.42
N VAL A 132 -5.16 -12.33 1.31
CA VAL A 132 -6.53 -11.95 0.90
C VAL A 132 -6.76 -12.46 -0.51
N CYS A 133 -7.81 -13.26 -0.72
CA CYS A 133 -8.13 -13.83 -2.04
C CYS A 133 -6.95 -14.56 -2.74
N GLY A 134 -6.11 -15.27 -1.97
CA GLY A 134 -4.94 -15.97 -2.51
C GLY A 134 -3.75 -15.07 -2.86
N LYS A 135 -3.83 -13.76 -2.57
CA LYS A 135 -2.76 -12.79 -2.79
C LYS A 135 -2.16 -12.34 -1.46
N ILE A 136 -0.87 -12.06 -1.44
CA ILE A 136 -0.25 -11.36 -0.31
C ILE A 136 -0.69 -9.90 -0.39
N THR A 137 -1.52 -9.46 0.55
CA THR A 137 -2.22 -8.17 0.42
C THR A 137 -1.27 -6.97 0.46
N SER A 138 -0.11 -7.11 1.12
CA SER A 138 0.88 -6.03 1.23
C SER A 138 1.89 -5.95 0.11
N GLN A 139 1.89 -6.90 -0.82
CA GLN A 139 2.73 -6.81 -2.01
C GLN A 139 2.27 -5.68 -2.93
N ILE A 140 3.24 -5.10 -3.64
CA ILE A 140 3.05 -4.05 -4.63
C ILE A 140 3.56 -4.58 -5.96
N ALA A 141 2.72 -4.50 -7.00
CA ALA A 141 3.11 -4.95 -8.33
C ALA A 141 4.31 -4.14 -8.86
N GLY A 142 5.38 -4.84 -9.23
CA GLY A 142 6.64 -4.20 -9.67
C GLY A 142 7.60 -3.83 -8.55
N GLN A 143 7.34 -4.26 -7.30
CA GLN A 143 8.32 -4.13 -6.22
C GLN A 143 9.64 -4.87 -6.54
N MET A 144 10.76 -4.28 -6.12
CA MET A 144 12.10 -4.83 -6.28
C MET A 144 12.46 -5.82 -5.17
N GLY A 145 11.82 -5.71 -4.01
CA GLY A 145 12.07 -6.60 -2.90
C GLY A 145 11.08 -6.42 -1.75
N GLU A 146 11.11 -7.37 -0.82
CA GLU A 146 10.26 -7.36 0.36
C GLU A 146 10.98 -7.88 1.60
N LYS A 147 10.63 -7.34 2.76
CA LYS A 147 10.99 -7.91 4.07
C LYS A 147 9.74 -8.50 4.70
N VAL A 148 9.78 -9.82 4.93
CA VAL A 148 8.68 -10.57 5.54
C VAL A 148 9.04 -10.97 6.96
N TYR A 149 8.14 -10.70 7.89
CA TYR A 149 8.24 -11.15 9.28
C TYR A 149 7.21 -12.23 9.59
N GLU A 150 7.55 -13.16 10.49
CA GLU A 150 6.65 -14.26 10.85
C GLU A 150 5.69 -13.88 11.99
N ASN A 151 6.07 -12.92 12.85
CA ASN A 151 5.48 -12.77 14.17
C ASN A 151 5.24 -11.34 14.65
N LEU A 152 5.47 -10.32 13.82
CA LEU A 152 5.16 -8.95 14.20
C LEU A 152 3.65 -8.70 14.10
N ASN A 153 3.11 -7.97 15.07
CA ASN A 153 1.76 -7.42 14.94
C ASN A 153 1.77 -6.22 13.96
N HIS A 154 0.61 -5.64 13.67
CA HIS A 154 0.46 -4.54 12.70
C HIS A 154 1.38 -3.35 12.99
N ASP A 155 1.36 -2.83 14.23
CA ASP A 155 2.14 -1.66 14.62
C ASP A 155 3.63 -1.97 14.75
N ASP A 156 3.97 -3.17 15.25
CA ASP A 156 5.36 -3.65 15.33
C ASP A 156 6.00 -3.77 13.94
N THR A 157 5.20 -4.13 12.92
CA THR A 157 5.67 -4.21 11.52
C THR A 157 6.17 -2.85 11.03
N PHE A 158 5.68 -1.75 11.60
CA PHE A 158 6.20 -0.40 11.36
C PHE A 158 7.30 -0.01 12.35
N HIS A 159 7.03 -0.07 13.65
CA HIS A 159 7.92 0.49 14.66
C HIS A 159 9.24 -0.28 14.81
N ASN A 160 9.23 -1.61 14.61
CA ASN A 160 10.43 -2.44 14.79
C ASN A 160 11.26 -2.57 13.50
N THR A 161 10.81 -1.97 12.39
CA THR A 161 11.43 -2.13 11.07
C THR A 161 12.05 -0.86 10.53
N HIS A 162 12.16 0.21 11.33
CA HIS A 162 12.77 1.48 10.90
C HIS A 162 14.17 1.31 10.29
N HIS A 163 14.98 0.38 10.80
CA HIS A 163 16.31 0.09 10.25
C HIS A 163 16.23 -0.49 8.83
N VAL A 164 15.24 -1.35 8.55
CA VAL A 164 14.97 -1.90 7.21
C VAL A 164 14.42 -0.81 6.30
N GLN A 165 13.46 -0.02 6.77
CA GLN A 165 12.91 1.13 6.04
C GLN A 165 14.04 2.09 5.63
N LEU A 166 14.97 2.38 6.55
CA LEU A 166 16.12 3.23 6.30
C LEU A 166 17.08 2.64 5.26
N ALA A 167 17.34 1.33 5.33
CA ALA A 167 18.18 0.63 4.36
C ALA A 167 17.57 0.67 2.95
N MET A 168 16.25 0.51 2.85
CA MET A 168 15.51 0.61 1.59
C MET A 168 15.61 2.01 0.97
N ILE A 169 15.39 3.07 1.74
CA ILE A 169 15.43 4.45 1.18
C ILE A 169 16.84 4.98 0.93
N ARG A 170 17.86 4.54 1.70
CA ARG A 170 19.24 5.06 1.55
C ARG A 170 20.07 4.26 0.56
N ASN A 171 19.89 2.95 0.56
CA ASN A 171 20.79 2.01 -0.11
C ASN A 171 20.06 1.12 -1.12
N HIS A 172 18.73 1.22 -1.22
CA HIS A 172 17.90 0.43 -2.14
C HIS A 172 18.09 -1.09 -1.98
N VAL A 173 18.28 -1.55 -0.74
CA VAL A 173 18.46 -2.97 -0.40
C VAL A 173 17.47 -3.44 0.65
N VAL A 174 17.24 -4.75 0.65
CA VAL A 174 16.51 -5.47 1.71
C VAL A 174 17.54 -6.09 2.66
N VAL A 175 17.42 -5.78 3.96
CA VAL A 175 18.27 -6.31 5.04
C VAL A 175 17.44 -7.11 6.03
#